data_AF-A0A923Z9M5-F1
#
_entry.id   AF-A0A923Z9M5-F1
#
_cell.length_a   1.000
_cell.length_b   1.000
_cell.length_c   1.000
_cell.angle_alpha   90.00
_cell.angle_beta   90.00
_cell.angle_gamma   90.00
#
_symmetry.space_group_name_H-M   'P 1'
#
loop_
_entity.id
_entity.type
_entity.pdbx_description
1 polymer ?
#
loop_
_entity_poly.entity_id
_entity_poly.type
_entity_poly.pdbx_seq_one_letter_code
_entity_poly.pdbx_strand_id
1 'polypeptide(L)'
;MWELTGGSGWEFVLRALLVYAAVLLLLRLGGKREIGQMEPFDLVLLLLVSNAVQNAMNAGDNSVTAGLILAVSLVVINYLIGLGVARNKKIAKIIEGQPQLLVRDGNLCEKAMKSANMSIRDLEESMRLNGCESIDKLRYAILETNGQISFKETRHGRPARRRRIDLRGARRKVRHHRAAASVLAAADEKHDQP
;
A
#
# COMPACT_ATOMS: atom_id res chain seq x y z
N MET A 1 49.09 2.53 -12.77
CA MET A 1 49.11 1.33 -11.91
C MET A 1 47.67 0.98 -11.62
N TRP A 2 47.12 -0.02 -12.30
CA TRP A 2 45.82 -0.58 -11.97
C TRP A 2 46.10 -1.68 -10.94
N GLU A 3 46.08 -1.31 -9.66
CA GLU A 3 46.05 -2.34 -8.63
C GLU A 3 44.65 -2.96 -8.67
N LEU A 4 44.54 -4.05 -9.42
CA LEU A 4 43.51 -5.06 -9.22
C LEU A 4 43.84 -5.78 -7.90
N THR A 5 43.85 -5.05 -6.79
CA THR A 5 43.86 -5.67 -5.47
C THR A 5 42.59 -6.50 -5.36
N GLY A 6 42.78 -7.81 -5.26
CA GLY A 6 41.74 -8.82 -5.32
C GLY A 6 40.80 -8.82 -4.12
N GLY A 7 40.08 -7.71 -3.91
CA GLY A 7 38.76 -7.76 -3.31
C GLY A 7 37.87 -8.47 -4.31
N SER A 8 37.61 -9.74 -4.06
CA SER A 8 36.80 -10.56 -4.94
C SER A 8 35.44 -9.88 -5.10
N GLY A 9 35.00 -9.58 -6.33
CA GLY A 9 33.88 -8.65 -6.58
C GLY A 9 32.57 -8.97 -5.84
N TRP A 10 32.41 -10.21 -5.38
CA TRP A 10 31.32 -10.63 -4.49
C TRP A 10 31.33 -9.95 -3.12
N GLU A 11 32.48 -9.51 -2.62
CA GLU A 11 32.61 -8.79 -1.35
C GLU A 11 31.86 -7.46 -1.41
N PHE A 12 32.03 -6.70 -2.49
CA PHE A 12 31.29 -5.46 -2.73
C PHE A 12 29.78 -5.72 -2.83
N VAL A 13 29.37 -6.80 -3.48
CA VAL A 13 27.95 -7.21 -3.58
C VAL A 13 27.37 -7.53 -2.20
N LEU A 14 28.08 -8.31 -1.38
CA LEU A 14 27.63 -8.64 -0.02
C LEU A 14 27.59 -7.42 0.90
N ARG A 15 28.58 -6.52 0.81
CA ARG A 15 28.58 -5.25 1.56
C ARG A 15 27.38 -4.39 1.16
N ALA A 16 27.13 -4.23 -0.14
CA ALA A 16 25.96 -3.50 -0.63
C ALA A 16 24.64 -4.12 -0.13
N LEU A 17 24.53 -5.45 -0.13
CA LEU A 17 23.36 -6.16 0.37
C LEU A 17 23.16 -5.93 1.89
N LEU A 18 24.21 -6.05 2.68
CA LEU A 18 24.16 -5.84 4.14
C LEU A 18 23.80 -4.40 4.49
N VAL A 19 24.43 -3.42 3.85
CA VAL A 19 24.16 -2.01 4.09
C VAL A 19 22.73 -1.66 3.65
N TYR A 20 22.29 -2.13 2.48
CA TYR A 20 20.91 -1.94 2.03
C TYR A 20 19.91 -2.53 3.01
N ALA A 21 20.13 -3.77 3.47
CA ALA A 21 19.26 -4.42 4.44
C ALA A 21 19.22 -3.68 5.79
N ALA A 22 20.37 -3.18 6.26
CA ALA A 22 20.46 -2.39 7.48
C ALA A 22 19.69 -1.06 7.37
N VAL A 23 19.88 -0.32 6.26
CA VAL A 23 19.14 0.93 6.00
C VAL A 23 17.64 0.66 5.91
N LEU A 24 17.23 -0.39 5.18
CA LEU A 24 15.83 -0.77 5.07
C LEU A 24 15.22 -1.08 6.44
N LEU A 25 15.96 -1.78 7.30
CA LEU A 25 15.54 -2.10 8.65
C LEU A 25 15.46 -0.86 9.54
N LEU A 26 16.41 0.06 9.47
CA LEU A 26 16.39 1.33 10.19
C LEU A 26 15.18 2.19 9.78
N LEU A 27 14.95 2.35 8.48
CA LEU A 27 13.77 3.04 7.95
C LEU A 27 12.47 2.36 8.41
N ARG A 28 12.46 1.03 8.48
CA ARG A 28 11.30 0.28 8.96
C ARG A 28 11.05 0.45 10.46
N LEU A 29 12.10 0.62 11.25
CA LEU A 29 12.02 0.88 12.69
C LEU A 29 11.64 2.33 13.00
N GLY A 30 12.01 3.30 12.16
CA GLY A 30 11.59 4.71 12.26
C GLY A 30 10.07 4.91 12.19
N GLY A 31 9.35 3.95 11.61
CA GLY A 31 7.89 3.91 11.61
C GLY A 31 7.25 4.71 10.48
N LYS A 32 5.91 4.81 10.50
CA LYS A 32 5.11 5.39 9.40
C LYS A 32 5.02 6.92 9.42
N ARG A 33 5.60 7.56 10.44
CA ARG A 33 5.42 8.99 10.74
C ARG A 33 6.30 9.89 9.86
N GLU A 34 7.45 9.39 9.40
CA GLU A 34 8.48 10.18 8.69
C GLU A 34 8.21 10.40 7.18
N ILE A 35 7.31 9.65 6.55
CA ILE A 35 7.15 9.68 5.08
C ILE A 35 6.09 10.69 4.61
N GLY A 36 5.15 11.09 5.49
CA GLY A 36 4.02 11.96 5.14
C GLY A 36 4.29 13.46 5.23
N GLN A 37 5.20 13.87 6.11
CA GLN A 37 5.66 15.24 6.30
C GLN A 37 7.15 15.17 6.60
N MET A 38 8.01 15.41 5.60
CA MET A 38 9.45 15.42 5.86
C MET A 38 9.78 16.60 6.76
N GLU A 39 9.95 16.31 8.05
CA GLU A 39 10.45 17.29 9.01
C GLU A 39 11.90 17.65 8.62
N PRO A 40 12.34 18.89 8.84
CA PRO A 40 13.74 19.28 8.60
C PRO A 40 14.75 18.35 9.28
N PHE A 41 14.36 17.74 10.40
CA PHE A 41 15.15 16.73 11.10
C PHE A 41 15.36 15.45 10.28
N ASP A 42 14.34 14.98 9.56
CA ASP A 42 14.41 13.76 8.75
C ASP A 42 15.37 13.93 7.58
N LEU A 43 15.43 15.14 7.00
CA LEU A 43 16.39 15.48 5.96
C LEU A 43 17.84 15.42 6.47
N VAL A 44 18.09 15.93 7.68
CA VAL A 44 19.41 15.84 8.33
C VAL A 44 19.77 14.39 8.60
N LEU A 45 18.84 13.61 9.14
CA LEU A 45 19.04 12.18 9.40
C LEU A 45 19.37 11.43 8.11
N LEU A 46 18.62 11.65 7.03
CA LEU A 46 18.86 11.03 5.72
C LEU A 46 20.25 11.37 5.18
N LEU A 47 20.70 12.62 5.34
CA LEU A 47 22.03 13.04 4.92
C LEU A 47 23.15 12.37 5.74
N LEU A 48 22.97 12.27 7.05
CA LEU A 48 23.92 11.58 7.94
C LEU A 48 24.01 10.09 7.62
N VAL A 49 22.86 9.43 7.44
CA VAL A 49 22.79 8.01 7.05
C VAL A 49 23.44 7.80 5.68
N SER A 50 23.17 8.67 4.71
CA SER A 50 23.78 8.60 3.37
C SER A 50 25.31 8.63 3.43
N ASN A 51 25.89 9.54 4.21
CA ASN A 51 27.35 9.62 4.38
C ASN A 51 27.92 8.38 5.08
N ALA A 52 27.25 7.88 6.12
CA ALA A 52 27.66 6.66 6.81
C ALA A 52 27.62 5.44 5.88
N VAL A 53 26.55 5.32 5.08
CA VAL A 53 26.37 4.28 4.06
C VAL A 53 27.47 4.34 3.02
N GLN A 54 27.76 5.52 2.47
CA GLN A 54 28.83 5.71 1.49
C GLN A 54 30.19 5.25 2.05
N ASN A 55 30.52 5.66 3.28
CA ASN A 55 31.76 5.25 3.94
C ASN A 55 31.83 3.73 4.19
N ALA A 56 30.72 3.12 4.62
CA ALA A 56 30.65 1.69 4.86
C ALA A 56 30.76 0.85 3.58
N MET A 57 30.19 1.35 2.47
CA MET A 57 30.23 0.68 1.17
C MET A 57 31.59 0.81 0.49
N ASN A 58 32.22 1.99 0.56
CA ASN A 58 33.49 2.25 -0.13
C ASN A 58 34.69 1.64 0.60
N ALA A 59 34.68 1.59 1.94
CA ALA A 59 35.71 0.92 2.76
C ALA A 59 37.18 1.22 2.39
N GLY A 60 37.45 2.43 1.88
CA GLY A 60 38.78 2.88 1.47
C GLY A 60 39.14 2.64 0.00
N ASP A 61 38.30 1.94 -0.77
CA ASP A 61 38.49 1.74 -2.21
C ASP A 61 37.73 2.81 -3.01
N ASN A 62 38.48 3.72 -3.63
CA ASN A 62 37.95 4.80 -4.46
C ASN A 62 38.11 4.51 -5.96
N SER A 63 38.29 3.23 -6.35
CA SER A 63 38.38 2.83 -7.74
C SER A 63 37.04 2.98 -8.47
N VAL A 64 37.10 3.45 -9.72
CA VAL A 64 35.93 3.56 -10.61
C VAL A 64 35.26 2.20 -10.81
N THR A 65 36.04 1.12 -10.87
CA THR A 65 35.52 -0.25 -11.03
C THR A 65 34.70 -0.68 -9.81
N ALA A 66 35.19 -0.41 -8.60
CA ALA A 66 34.48 -0.73 -7.36
C ALA A 66 33.16 0.06 -7.26
N GLY A 67 33.19 1.36 -7.57
CA GLY A 67 31.99 2.20 -7.62
C GLY A 67 30.95 1.70 -8.61
N LEU A 68 31.36 1.27 -9.81
CA LEU A 68 30.45 0.72 -10.81
C LEU A 68 29.82 -0.61 -10.37
N ILE A 69 30.63 -1.51 -9.78
CA ILE A 69 30.12 -2.79 -9.23
C ILE A 69 29.08 -2.52 -8.13
N LEU A 70 29.36 -1.60 -7.20
CA LEU A 70 28.41 -1.23 -6.13
C LEU A 70 27.12 -0.64 -6.69
N ALA A 71 27.22 0.29 -7.64
CA ALA A 71 26.05 0.92 -8.27
C ALA A 71 25.15 -0.10 -8.98
N VAL A 72 25.74 -0.96 -9.82
CA VAL A 72 25.01 -2.01 -10.53
C VAL A 72 24.39 -3.00 -9.53
N SER A 73 25.13 -3.39 -8.49
CA SER A 73 24.63 -4.29 -7.45
C SER A 73 23.42 -3.73 -6.73
N LEU A 74 23.45 -2.45 -6.33
CA LEU A 74 22.32 -1.77 -5.70
C LEU A 74 21.08 -1.75 -6.59
N VAL A 75 21.24 -1.41 -7.88
CA VAL A 75 20.13 -1.38 -8.84
C VAL A 75 19.52 -2.78 -9.01
N VAL A 76 20.35 -3.81 -9.15
CA VAL A 76 19.89 -5.20 -9.27
C VAL A 76 19.17 -5.66 -8.01
N ILE A 77 19.75 -5.42 -6.82
CA ILE A 77 19.12 -5.77 -5.53
C ILE A 77 17.76 -5.07 -5.39
N ASN A 78 17.70 -3.77 -5.68
CA ASN A 78 16.46 -3.00 -5.60
C ASN A 78 15.38 -3.55 -6.55
N TYR A 79 15.77 -3.90 -7.78
CA TYR A 79 14.86 -4.51 -8.76
C TYR A 79 14.34 -5.88 -8.30
N LEU A 80 15.22 -6.74 -7.77
CA LEU A 80 14.84 -8.06 -7.25
C LEU A 80 13.88 -7.96 -6.06
N ILE A 81 14.11 -7.00 -5.16
CA ILE A 81 13.19 -6.71 -4.06
C ILE A 81 11.83 -6.25 -4.60
N GLY A 82 11.81 -5.34 -5.57
CA GLY A 82 10.58 -4.88 -6.21
C GLY A 82 9.77 -6.04 -6.84
N LEU A 83 10.43 -6.98 -7.51
CA LEU A 83 9.79 -8.20 -8.00
C LEU A 83 9.25 -9.08 -6.86
N GLY A 84 9.99 -9.21 -5.76
CA GLY A 84 9.57 -9.95 -4.58
C GLY A 84 8.32 -9.37 -3.93
N VAL A 85 8.28 -8.04 -3.79
CA VAL A 85 7.10 -7.29 -3.33
C VAL A 85 5.90 -7.53 -4.24
N ALA A 86 6.08 -7.38 -5.56
CA ALA A 86 5.00 -7.52 -6.53
C ALA A 86 4.38 -8.93 -6.56
N ARG A 87 5.18 -9.97 -6.31
CA ARG A 87 4.72 -11.36 -6.33
C ARG A 87 4.16 -11.85 -5.00
N ASN A 88 4.63 -11.32 -3.86
CA ASN A 88 4.28 -11.87 -2.56
C ASN A 88 3.73 -10.81 -1.59
N LYS A 89 2.44 -10.93 -1.29
CA LYS A 89 1.73 -10.05 -0.34
C LYS A 89 2.36 -10.00 1.05
N LYS A 90 3.02 -11.07 1.50
CA LYS A 90 3.74 -11.07 2.78
C LYS A 90 5.00 -10.19 2.71
N ILE A 91 5.75 -10.27 1.61
CA ILE A 91 6.93 -9.42 1.37
C ILE A 91 6.51 -7.96 1.26
N ALA A 92 5.46 -7.68 0.48
CA ALA A 92 4.90 -6.33 0.38
C ALA A 92 4.49 -5.78 1.76
N LYS A 93 3.80 -6.58 2.58
CA LYS A 93 3.42 -6.16 3.93
C LYS A 93 4.62 -5.89 4.85
N ILE A 94 5.71 -6.63 4.71
CA ILE A 94 6.94 -6.44 5.50
C ILE A 94 7.71 -5.21 5.03
N ILE A 95 7.82 -5.00 3.71
CA ILE A 95 8.65 -3.93 3.12
C ILE A 95 7.87 -2.62 3.04
N GLU A 96 6.73 -2.62 2.34
CA GLU A 96 5.90 -1.42 2.11
C GLU A 96 4.93 -1.16 3.28
N GLY A 97 4.56 -2.19 4.04
CA GLY A 97 3.53 -2.05 5.08
C GLY A 97 2.13 -2.33 4.56
N GLN A 98 1.13 -1.90 5.32
CA GLN A 98 -0.28 -2.01 4.95
C GLN A 98 -1.00 -0.72 5.32
N PRO A 99 -1.94 -0.25 4.48
CA PRO A 99 -2.77 0.89 4.80
C PRO A 99 -3.63 0.60 6.03
N GLN A 100 -3.91 1.62 6.83
CA GLN A 100 -4.67 1.49 8.08
C GLN A 100 -5.87 2.44 8.11
N LEU A 101 -7.04 1.90 8.42
CA LEU A 101 -8.25 2.69 8.60
C LEU A 101 -8.17 3.42 9.95
N LEU A 102 -8.02 4.74 9.91
CA LEU A 102 -7.93 5.59 11.10
C LEU A 102 -9.30 6.06 11.58
N VAL A 103 -10.19 6.41 10.65
CA VAL A 103 -11.56 6.87 10.93
C VAL A 103 -12.53 6.09 10.06
N ARG A 104 -13.67 5.71 10.63
CA ARG A 104 -14.78 5.10 9.91
C ARG A 104 -16.11 5.72 10.34
N ASP A 105 -16.81 6.34 9.39
CA ASP A 105 -18.13 6.94 9.59
C ASP A 105 -18.17 7.82 10.85
N GLY A 106 -17.22 8.76 10.97
CA GLY A 106 -17.05 9.66 12.12
C GLY A 106 -16.35 9.08 13.35
N ASN A 107 -16.16 7.75 13.43
CA ASN A 107 -15.57 7.11 14.62
C ASN A 107 -14.07 6.86 14.45
N LEU A 108 -13.26 7.29 15.43
CA LEU A 108 -11.83 6.97 15.47
C LEU A 108 -11.61 5.49 15.79
N CYS A 109 -10.69 4.89 15.04
CA CYS A 109 -10.13 3.58 15.35
C CYS A 109 -8.90 3.75 16.25
N GLU A 110 -9.09 3.86 17.56
CA GLU A 110 -7.99 4.07 18.52
C GLU A 110 -6.86 3.04 18.41
N LYS A 111 -7.21 1.77 18.17
CA LYS A 111 -6.22 0.70 17.96
C LYS A 111 -5.34 0.97 16.75
N ALA A 112 -5.93 1.48 15.65
CA ALA A 112 -5.20 1.83 14.45
C ALA A 112 -4.29 3.05 14.68
N MET A 113 -4.82 4.10 15.33
CA MET A 113 -4.07 5.31 15.70
C MET A 113 -2.85 4.97 16.59
N LYS A 114 -3.05 4.15 17.63
CA LYS A 114 -1.95 3.67 18.49
C LYS A 114 -0.92 2.86 17.72
N SER A 115 -1.35 1.93 16.87
CA SER A 115 -0.42 1.12 16.06
C SER A 115 0.34 1.93 15.00
N ALA A 116 -0.21 3.06 14.59
CA ALA A 116 0.42 4.00 13.65
C ALA A 116 1.29 5.05 14.37
N ASN A 117 1.37 5.03 15.70
CA ASN A 117 1.99 6.08 16.52
C ASN A 117 1.51 7.49 16.14
N MET A 118 0.22 7.61 15.82
CA MET A 118 -0.41 8.84 15.36
C MET A 118 -1.29 9.42 16.46
N SER A 119 -1.07 10.69 16.78
CA SER A 119 -1.92 11.42 17.72
C SER A 119 -3.15 11.99 17.00
N ILE A 120 -4.16 12.36 17.78
CA ILE A 120 -5.34 13.06 17.25
C ILE A 120 -4.94 14.38 16.61
N ARG A 121 -3.94 15.08 17.19
CA ARG A 121 -3.43 16.36 16.66
C ARG A 121 -2.84 16.20 15.26
N ASP A 122 -2.07 15.15 15.02
CA ASP A 122 -1.48 14.88 13.69
C ASP A 122 -2.57 14.59 12.63
N LEU A 123 -3.63 13.87 13.04
CA LEU A 123 -4.79 13.61 12.18
C LEU A 123 -5.56 14.89 11.87
N GLU A 124 -5.87 15.70 12.88
CA GLU A 124 -6.55 16.98 12.72
C GLU A 124 -5.74 17.97 11.88
N GLU A 125 -4.42 17.99 12.05
CA GLU A 125 -3.51 18.76 11.20
C GLU A 125 -3.58 18.32 9.73
N SER A 126 -3.47 17.02 9.50
CA SER A 126 -3.60 16.45 8.16
C SER A 126 -4.97 16.76 7.54
N MET A 127 -6.04 16.74 8.35
CA MET A 127 -7.39 17.13 7.93
C MET A 127 -7.45 18.60 7.51
N ARG A 128 -6.91 19.53 8.31
CA ARG A 128 -6.86 20.96 7.96
C ARG A 128 -6.12 21.21 6.65
N LEU A 129 -4.96 20.56 6.46
CA LEU A 129 -4.17 20.68 5.23
C LEU A 129 -4.92 20.15 3.99
N ASN A 130 -5.82 19.18 4.17
CA ASN A 130 -6.65 18.61 3.10
C ASN A 130 -8.05 19.23 3.00
N GLY A 131 -8.33 20.32 3.73
CA GLY A 131 -9.61 21.02 3.69
C GLY A 131 -10.79 20.29 4.35
N CYS A 132 -10.52 19.30 5.20
CA CYS A 132 -11.53 18.58 5.99
C CYS A 132 -11.75 19.28 7.33
N GLU A 133 -12.99 19.72 7.61
CA GLU A 133 -13.29 20.55 8.79
C GLU A 133 -13.46 19.78 10.09
N SER A 134 -14.05 18.58 10.06
CA SER A 134 -14.34 17.81 11.28
C SER A 134 -14.39 16.31 11.04
N ILE A 135 -14.03 15.56 12.08
CA ILE A 135 -13.97 14.09 12.03
C ILE A 135 -15.36 13.50 11.82
N ASP A 136 -16.40 14.09 12.40
CA ASP A 136 -17.80 13.63 12.27
C ASP A 136 -18.31 13.63 10.82
N LYS A 137 -17.73 14.50 9.97
CA LYS A 137 -18.07 14.58 8.54
C LYS A 137 -17.33 13.54 7.71
N LEU A 138 -16.36 12.79 8.26
CA LEU A 138 -15.59 11.80 7.52
C LEU A 138 -16.34 10.47 7.39
N ARG A 139 -16.44 9.97 6.16
CA ARG A 139 -16.82 8.58 5.88
C ARG A 139 -15.66 7.63 6.16
N TYR A 140 -14.45 8.00 5.74
CA TYR A 140 -13.24 7.30 6.15
C TYR A 140 -12.00 8.18 6.08
N ALA A 141 -11.03 7.85 6.92
CA ALA A 141 -9.64 8.30 6.79
C ALA A 141 -8.72 7.07 6.79
N ILE A 142 -7.83 6.98 5.82
CA ILE A 142 -6.90 5.86 5.65
C ILE A 142 -5.47 6.39 5.68
N LEU A 143 -4.65 5.88 6.59
CA LEU A 143 -3.21 6.06 6.58
C LEU A 143 -2.62 5.14 5.52
N GLU A 144 -2.06 5.73 4.47
CA GLU A 144 -1.39 5.03 3.38
C GLU A 144 0.00 4.54 3.80
N THR A 145 0.62 3.68 3.00
CA THR A 145 1.96 3.12 3.27
C THR A 145 3.07 4.16 3.20
N ASN A 146 2.85 5.25 2.47
CA ASN A 146 3.74 6.41 2.39
C ASN A 146 3.52 7.42 3.53
N GLY A 147 2.77 7.07 4.58
CA GLY A 147 2.53 7.96 5.73
C GLY A 147 1.54 9.10 5.48
N GLN A 148 1.02 9.27 4.26
CA GLN A 148 -0.04 10.24 3.96
C GLN A 148 -1.40 9.71 4.38
N ILE A 149 -2.35 10.63 4.61
CA ILE A 149 -3.72 10.27 4.99
C ILE A 149 -4.69 10.63 3.87
N SER A 150 -5.38 9.62 3.35
CA SER A 150 -6.48 9.76 2.40
C SER A 150 -7.79 10.00 3.14
N PHE A 151 -8.46 11.12 2.85
CA PHE A 151 -9.75 11.46 3.44
C PHE A 151 -10.90 11.29 2.45
N LYS A 152 -12.07 10.85 2.96
CA LYS A 152 -13.33 10.93 2.23
C LYS A 152 -14.44 11.39 3.14
N GLU A 153 -15.05 12.51 2.79
CA GLU A 153 -16.20 13.04 3.49
C GLU A 153 -17.52 12.34 3.12
N THR A 154 -18.42 12.30 4.09
CA THR A 154 -19.81 11.93 3.91
C THR A 154 -20.53 13.08 3.22
N ARG A 155 -20.95 12.89 1.96
CA ARG A 155 -21.80 13.87 1.27
C ARG A 155 -23.08 14.11 2.08
N HIS A 156 -23.20 15.29 2.69
CA HIS A 156 -24.49 15.79 3.14
C HIS A 156 -25.40 15.93 1.90
N GLY A 157 -26.53 15.22 1.89
CA GLY A 157 -27.64 15.52 0.97
C GLY A 157 -27.81 14.69 -0.29
N ARG A 158 -27.21 13.49 -0.45
CA ARG A 158 -27.77 12.51 -1.40
C ARG A 158 -28.15 11.24 -0.65
N PRO A 159 -29.44 10.85 -0.59
CA PRO A 159 -29.81 9.55 -0.07
C PRO A 159 -28.97 8.53 -0.83
N ALA A 160 -28.44 7.54 -0.12
CA ALA A 160 -27.71 6.42 -0.70
C ALA A 160 -28.45 6.06 -1.99
N ARG A 161 -27.81 6.24 -3.15
CA ARG A 161 -28.39 5.87 -4.43
C ARG A 161 -28.56 4.37 -4.31
N ARG A 162 -29.73 3.93 -3.80
CA ARG A 162 -30.26 2.60 -4.00
C ARG A 162 -30.16 2.48 -5.50
N ARG A 163 -29.16 1.74 -5.97
CA ARG A 163 -29.29 1.07 -7.26
C ARG A 163 -30.60 0.32 -7.10
N ARG A 164 -31.69 0.91 -7.60
CA ARG A 164 -32.86 0.14 -7.97
C ARG A 164 -32.29 -0.83 -8.99
N ILE A 165 -31.94 -2.01 -8.51
CA ILE A 165 -31.94 -3.19 -9.35
C ILE A 165 -33.34 -3.15 -9.95
N ASP A 166 -33.42 -2.81 -11.22
CA ASP A 166 -34.68 -2.72 -11.92
C ASP A 166 -35.24 -4.14 -12.06
N LEU A 167 -36.01 -4.55 -11.06
CA LEU A 167 -36.70 -5.83 -11.03
C LEU A 167 -37.83 -5.90 -12.08
N ARG A 168 -38.07 -4.85 -12.89
CA ARG A 168 -38.99 -4.93 -14.03
C ARG A 168 -38.49 -5.92 -15.09
N GLY A 169 -37.17 -6.09 -15.25
CA GLY A 169 -36.60 -7.13 -16.10
C GLY A 169 -36.82 -8.55 -15.55
N ALA A 170 -36.75 -8.72 -14.23
CA ALA A 170 -36.91 -10.01 -13.56
C ALA A 170 -38.36 -10.54 -13.59
N ARG A 171 -39.36 -9.64 -13.51
CA ARG A 171 -40.79 -10.03 -13.60
C ARG A 171 -41.22 -10.45 -15.01
N ARG A 172 -40.53 -10.02 -16.07
CA ARG A 172 -40.83 -10.48 -17.44
C ARG A 172 -40.41 -11.94 -17.68
N LYS A 173 -39.31 -12.38 -17.07
CA LYS A 173 -38.81 -13.77 -17.20
C LYS A 173 -39.68 -14.80 -16.46
N VAL A 174 -40.25 -14.45 -15.31
CA VAL A 174 -41.11 -15.38 -14.54
C VAL A 174 -42.48 -15.58 -15.21
N ARG A 175 -43.00 -14.58 -15.92
CA ARG A 175 -44.30 -14.68 -16.60
C ARG A 175 -44.24 -15.55 -17.87
N HIS A 176 -43.10 -15.59 -18.57
CA HIS A 176 -42.92 -16.49 -19.71
C HIS A 176 -42.74 -17.97 -19.29
N HIS A 177 -42.08 -18.25 -18.16
CA HIS A 177 -41.95 -19.63 -17.69
C HIS A 177 -43.27 -20.23 -17.19
N ARG A 178 -44.15 -19.45 -16.56
CA ARG A 178 -45.48 -19.94 -16.16
C ARG A 178 -46.42 -20.20 -17.34
N ALA A 179 -46.32 -19.42 -18.42
CA ALA A 179 -47.10 -19.66 -19.64
C ALA A 179 -46.62 -20.91 -20.41
N ALA A 180 -45.31 -21.21 -20.40
CA ALA A 180 -44.79 -22.44 -21.00
C ALA A 180 -45.17 -23.69 -20.19
N ALA A 181 -45.17 -23.60 -18.85
CA ALA A 181 -45.56 -24.70 -17.98
C ALA A 181 -47.04 -25.09 -18.10
N SER A 182 -47.94 -24.11 -18.32
CA SER A 182 -49.37 -24.40 -18.53
C SER A 182 -49.68 -25.04 -19.88
N VAL A 183 -48.85 -24.84 -20.91
CA VAL A 183 -49.02 -25.47 -22.22
C VAL A 183 -48.48 -26.89 -22.24
N LEU A 184 -47.37 -27.16 -21.52
CA LEU A 184 -46.85 -28.52 -21.34
C LEU A 184 -47.77 -29.40 -20.50
N ALA A 185 -48.42 -28.85 -19.46
CA ALA A 185 -49.39 -29.60 -18.66
C ALA A 185 -50.67 -29.96 -19.45
N ALA A 186 -51.08 -29.14 -20.42
CA ALA A 186 -52.24 -29.42 -21.28
C ALA A 186 -51.94 -30.39 -22.44
N ALA A 187 -50.65 -30.69 -22.71
CA ALA A 187 -50.23 -31.64 -23.73
C ALA A 187 -50.12 -33.08 -23.18
N ASP A 188 -49.91 -33.24 -21.87
CA ASP A 188 -49.77 -34.55 -21.19
C ASP A 188 -51.15 -35.22 -20.95
N GLU A 189 -52.21 -34.42 -20.79
CA GLU A 189 -53.58 -34.92 -20.57
C GLU A 189 -54.23 -35.52 -21.83
N LYS A 190 -53.58 -35.39 -23.00
CA LYS A 190 -54.08 -35.91 -24.28
C LYS A 190 -53.44 -37.24 -24.72
N HIS A 191 -52.53 -37.81 -23.93
CA HIS A 191 -51.82 -39.04 -24.30
C HIS A 191 -52.17 -40.28 -23.46
N ASP A 192 -53.08 -40.16 -22.48
CA ASP A 192 -53.53 -41.28 -21.62
C ASP A 192 -55.03 -41.57 -21.73
N GLN A 193 -55.56 -41.51 -22.95
CA GLN A 193 -56.83 -42.17 -23.29
C GLN A 193 -56.52 -43.28 -24.31
N PRO A 194 -56.95 -44.53 -24.04
CA PRO A 194 -56.59 -45.73 -24.81
C PRO A 194 -57.14 -45.75 -26.23
#